data_AF-A0A5N6BW03-F1
#
_entry.id   AF-A0A5N6BW03-F1
#
_cell.length_a   1.000
_cell.length_b   1.000
_cell.length_c   1.000
_cell.angle_alpha   90.00
_cell.angle_beta   90.00
_cell.angle_gamma   90.00
#
_symmetry.space_group_name_H-M   'P 1'
#
loop_
_entity.id
_entity.type
_entity.pdbx_description
1 polymer ?
#
loop_
_entity_poly.entity_id
_entity_poly.type
_entity_poly.pdbx_seq_one_letter_code
_entity_poly.pdbx_strand_id
1 'polypeptide(L)'
;MDIFSCVQLEGTVAPLLADGRVHLVLDAVRLKFCDLAGVRALERVHTAAASASGGLIVWASRPLGRLLALLWPEGRPGRPTVVRAAPVAPLERRLVLLPGRREEPGRRPVGSVRSGDTARRMSDPGGREALLEHSRLLREQARTHVATMRERAQSLCTGLADAQERLAVLHNALAERPCPGLSCDGDSHRVRADGFRRQAETFAAR
;
A
#
# COMPACT_ATOMS: atom_id res chain seq x y z
N MET A 1 3.66 -0.71 -2.63
CA MET A 1 2.77 -0.62 -3.78
C MET A 1 1.53 -1.37 -3.40
N ASP A 2 0.52 -0.60 -3.03
CA ASP A 2 -0.81 -1.05 -2.70
C ASP A 2 -1.78 -0.72 -3.84
N ILE A 3 -3.02 -1.15 -3.70
CA ILE A 3 -4.10 -0.87 -4.66
C ILE A 3 -4.25 0.62 -5.03
N PHE A 4 -3.90 1.56 -4.15
CA PHE A 4 -4.03 3.00 -4.42
C PHE A 4 -2.89 3.51 -5.27
N SER A 5 -1.67 3.06 -4.99
CA SER A 5 -0.51 3.34 -5.84
C SER A 5 -0.61 2.71 -7.23
N CYS A 6 -1.46 1.69 -7.44
CA CYS A 6 -1.70 1.10 -8.76
C CYS A 6 -2.31 2.10 -9.74
N VAL A 7 -3.35 2.83 -9.32
CA VAL A 7 -4.02 3.81 -10.19
C VAL A 7 -3.05 4.93 -10.57
N GLN A 8 -2.24 5.38 -9.61
CA GLN A 8 -1.22 6.39 -9.87
C GLN A 8 -0.13 5.89 -10.82
N LEU A 9 0.32 4.64 -10.66
CA LEU A 9 1.28 4.02 -11.57
C LEU A 9 0.74 3.97 -13.00
N GLU A 10 -0.47 3.44 -13.18
CA GLU A 10 -1.10 3.32 -14.50
C GLU A 10 -1.33 4.70 -15.14
N GLY A 11 -1.83 5.67 -14.35
CA GLY A 11 -2.03 7.05 -14.82
C GLY A 11 -0.73 7.77 -15.18
N THR A 12 0.40 7.41 -14.55
CA THR A 12 1.73 7.95 -14.88
C THR A 12 2.32 7.28 -16.12
N VAL A 13 2.09 5.98 -16.28
CA VAL A 13 2.68 5.19 -17.37
C VAL A 13 1.93 5.34 -18.68
N ALA A 14 0.60 5.43 -18.66
CA ALA A 14 -0.20 5.48 -19.88
C ALA A 14 0.20 6.63 -20.84
N PRO A 15 0.44 7.87 -20.36
CA PRO A 15 0.93 8.94 -21.23
C PRO A 15 2.32 8.66 -21.81
N LEU A 16 3.23 8.05 -21.04
CA LEU A 16 4.57 7.70 -21.52
C LEU A 16 4.52 6.69 -22.66
N LEU A 17 3.64 5.70 -22.55
CA LEU A 17 3.42 4.72 -23.62
C LEU A 17 2.79 5.37 -24.86
N ALA A 18 1.83 6.28 -24.67
CA ALA A 18 1.23 7.04 -25.78
C ALA A 18 2.27 7.91 -26.52
N ASP A 19 3.25 8.43 -25.81
CA ASP A 19 4.40 9.16 -26.38
C ASP A 19 5.47 8.25 -27.03
N GLY A 20 5.23 6.93 -27.10
CA GLY A 20 6.15 5.96 -27.70
C GLY A 20 7.31 5.52 -26.79
N ARG A 21 7.28 5.86 -25.49
CA ARG A 21 8.30 5.40 -24.52
C ARG A 21 7.95 4.01 -24.01
N VAL A 22 8.35 2.99 -24.76
CA VAL A 22 7.91 1.61 -24.54
C VAL A 22 8.85 0.78 -23.64
N HIS A 23 10.09 1.24 -23.40
CA HIS A 23 11.01 0.60 -22.47
C HIS A 23 11.01 1.35 -21.13
N LEU A 24 10.42 0.74 -20.12
CA LEU A 24 10.19 1.35 -18.82
C LEU A 24 11.09 0.73 -17.75
N VAL A 25 11.64 1.58 -16.89
CA VAL A 25 12.38 1.16 -15.70
C VAL A 25 11.67 1.72 -14.47
N LEU A 26 11.23 0.84 -13.59
CA LEU A 26 10.63 1.19 -12.31
C LEU A 26 11.63 0.99 -11.19
N ASP A 27 12.06 2.08 -10.56
CA ASP A 27 12.82 2.02 -9.31
C ASP A 27 11.87 1.67 -8.14
N ALA A 28 11.94 0.40 -7.75
CA ALA A 28 11.22 -0.18 -6.63
C ALA A 28 12.14 -0.49 -5.44
N VAL A 29 13.34 0.10 -5.37
CA VAL A 29 14.31 -0.20 -4.31
C VAL A 29 13.81 0.31 -2.96
N ARG A 30 13.09 1.44 -2.95
CA ARG A 30 12.51 2.02 -1.72
C ARG A 30 11.14 1.45 -1.37
N LEU A 31 10.56 0.59 -2.23
CA LEU A 31 9.30 -0.08 -1.95
C LEU A 31 9.53 -1.19 -0.91
N LYS A 32 8.94 -0.99 0.27
CA LYS A 32 9.01 -1.96 1.38
C LYS A 32 8.11 -3.17 1.16
N PHE A 33 7.03 -3.01 0.39
CA PHE A 33 5.99 -4.01 0.20
C PHE A 33 5.29 -3.81 -1.15
N CYS A 34 4.80 -4.90 -1.73
CA CYS A 34 3.93 -4.90 -2.90
C CYS A 34 2.84 -5.96 -2.66
N ASP A 35 1.57 -5.58 -2.61
CA ASP A 35 0.48 -6.55 -2.54
C ASP A 35 0.25 -7.21 -3.89
N LEU A 36 -0.65 -8.20 -3.93
CA LEU A 36 -1.02 -8.89 -5.16
C LEU A 36 -1.61 -7.92 -6.19
N ALA A 37 -2.37 -6.91 -5.77
CA ALA A 37 -2.93 -5.91 -6.68
C ALA A 37 -1.83 -5.09 -7.37
N GLY A 38 -0.79 -4.70 -6.62
CA GLY A 38 0.41 -4.06 -7.14
C GLY A 38 1.15 -4.93 -8.14
N VAL A 39 1.33 -6.21 -7.82
CA VAL A 39 1.96 -7.17 -8.75
C VAL A 39 1.15 -7.26 -10.05
N ARG A 40 -0.18 -7.36 -9.97
CA ARG A 40 -1.06 -7.35 -11.15
C ARG A 40 -1.00 -6.05 -11.95
N ALA A 41 -0.84 -4.90 -11.29
CA ALA A 41 -0.64 -3.63 -11.98
C ALA A 41 0.69 -3.61 -12.76
N LEU A 42 1.78 -4.12 -12.17
CA LEU A 42 3.07 -4.27 -12.87
C LEU A 42 2.96 -5.20 -14.08
N GLU A 43 2.18 -6.29 -13.97
CA GLU A 43 1.89 -7.18 -15.11
C GLU A 43 1.16 -6.45 -16.22
N ARG A 44 0.11 -5.68 -15.91
CA ARG A 44 -0.64 -4.90 -16.92
C ARG A 44 0.23 -3.87 -17.61
N VAL A 45 1.04 -3.13 -16.84
CA VAL A 45 2.00 -2.17 -17.39
C VAL A 45 2.99 -2.87 -18.34
N HIS A 46 3.52 -4.01 -17.93
CA HIS A 46 4.42 -4.79 -18.77
C HIS A 46 3.76 -5.28 -20.05
N THR A 47 2.53 -5.81 -19.97
CA THR A 47 1.76 -6.24 -21.15
C THR A 47 1.52 -5.09 -22.12
N ALA A 48 1.15 -3.91 -21.61
CA ALA A 48 0.93 -2.72 -22.43
C ALA A 48 2.23 -2.22 -23.10
N ALA A 49 3.35 -2.25 -22.37
CA ALA A 49 4.66 -1.95 -22.94
C ALA A 49 5.08 -2.99 -23.99
N ALA A 50 4.90 -4.27 -23.71
CA ALA A 50 5.24 -5.38 -24.61
C ALA A 50 4.40 -5.38 -25.89
N SER A 51 3.10 -5.03 -25.82
CA SER A 51 2.26 -4.87 -27.02
C SER A 51 2.75 -3.75 -27.95
N ALA A 52 3.51 -2.79 -27.40
CA ALA A 52 4.18 -1.74 -28.15
C ALA A 52 5.66 -2.08 -28.45
N SER A 53 6.03 -3.37 -28.46
CA SER A 53 7.40 -3.89 -28.66
C SER A 53 8.42 -3.46 -27.62
N GLY A 54 7.95 -3.04 -26.44
CA GLY A 54 8.77 -2.61 -25.32
C GLY A 54 8.84 -3.62 -24.18
N GLY A 55 9.02 -3.12 -22.96
CA GLY A 55 9.10 -3.95 -21.76
C GLY A 55 9.19 -3.16 -20.47
N LEU A 56 9.12 -3.86 -19.34
CA LEU A 56 9.22 -3.30 -18.00
C LEU A 56 10.34 -3.99 -17.24
N ILE A 57 11.28 -3.19 -16.73
CA ILE A 57 12.31 -3.62 -15.79
C ILE A 57 11.95 -3.07 -14.42
N VAL A 58 11.86 -3.96 -13.43
CA VAL A 58 11.60 -3.59 -12.03
C VAL A 58 12.89 -3.72 -11.25
N TRP A 59 13.42 -2.58 -10.79
CA TRP A 59 14.59 -2.55 -9.92
C TRP A 59 14.17 -2.69 -8.46
N ALA A 60 14.22 -3.90 -7.91
CA ALA A 60 13.60 -4.21 -6.63
C ALA A 60 14.61 -4.35 -5.49
N SER A 61 14.17 -4.00 -4.27
CA SER A 61 14.85 -4.39 -3.03
C SER A 61 14.92 -5.91 -2.89
N ARG A 62 15.84 -6.44 -2.07
CA ARG A 62 15.98 -7.89 -1.87
C ARG A 62 14.69 -8.58 -1.41
N PRO A 63 13.92 -8.05 -0.42
CA PRO A 63 12.65 -8.67 -0.01
C PRO A 63 11.62 -8.65 -1.13
N LEU A 64 11.46 -7.51 -1.81
CA LEU A 64 10.50 -7.39 -2.90
C LEU A 64 10.89 -8.29 -4.08
N GLY A 65 12.16 -8.32 -4.46
CA GLY A 65 12.66 -9.19 -5.52
C GLY A 65 12.44 -10.67 -5.23
N ARG A 66 12.49 -11.12 -3.96
CA ARG A 66 12.12 -12.49 -3.58
C ARG A 66 10.62 -12.74 -3.77
N LEU A 67 9.77 -11.82 -3.32
CA LEU A 67 8.32 -11.93 -3.51
C LEU A 67 7.97 -11.99 -5.00
N LEU A 68 8.55 -11.10 -5.80
CA LEU A 68 8.31 -11.07 -7.24
C LEU A 68 8.83 -12.32 -7.94
N ALA A 69 9.98 -12.88 -7.54
CA ALA A 69 10.48 -14.14 -8.11
C ALA A 69 9.57 -15.34 -7.82
N LEU A 70 8.85 -15.34 -6.69
CA LEU A 70 7.86 -16.39 -6.39
C LEU A 70 6.62 -16.26 -7.30
N LEU A 71 6.20 -15.04 -7.60
CA LEU A 71 5.01 -14.76 -8.40
C LEU A 71 5.30 -14.79 -9.91
N TRP A 72 6.53 -14.45 -10.29
CA TRP A 72 7.08 -14.47 -11.65
C TRP A 72 8.34 -15.34 -11.69
N PRO A 73 8.16 -16.67 -11.75
CA PRO A 73 9.27 -17.58 -11.98
C PRO A 73 10.05 -17.16 -13.24
N GLU A 74 11.38 -17.22 -13.15
CA GLU A 74 12.27 -16.88 -14.27
C GLU A 74 11.92 -17.72 -15.51
N GLY A 75 12.07 -17.10 -16.69
CA GLY A 75 11.81 -17.77 -17.97
C GLY A 75 10.33 -17.86 -18.39
N ARG A 76 9.38 -17.37 -17.58
CA ARG A 76 7.99 -17.26 -18.05
C ARG A 76 7.82 -16.08 -19.02
N PRO A 77 7.36 -16.32 -20.26
CA PRO A 77 7.08 -15.24 -21.19
C PRO A 77 5.95 -14.34 -20.66
N GLY A 78 6.02 -13.06 -21.02
CA GLY A 78 5.01 -12.06 -20.62
C GLY A 78 5.10 -11.59 -19.18
N ARG A 79 6.29 -11.70 -18.54
CA ARG A 79 6.53 -11.21 -17.17
C ARG A 79 7.56 -10.09 -17.15
N PRO A 80 7.40 -9.08 -16.26
CA PRO A 80 8.42 -8.05 -16.07
C PRO A 80 9.78 -8.65 -15.71
N THR A 81 10.84 -8.04 -16.23
CA THR A 81 12.20 -8.42 -15.82
C THR A 81 12.49 -7.81 -14.44
N VAL A 82 12.86 -8.64 -13.47
CA VAL A 82 13.18 -8.17 -12.11
C VAL A 82 14.68 -8.15 -11.94
N VAL A 83 15.23 -6.94 -11.76
CA VAL A 83 16.64 -6.75 -11.43
C VAL A 83 16.74 -6.51 -9.93
N ARG A 84 17.53 -7.34 -9.25
CA ARG A 84 17.81 -7.10 -7.83
C ARG A 84 18.76 -5.93 -7.72
N ALA A 85 18.41 -4.96 -6.88
CA ALA A 85 19.37 -3.96 -6.47
C ALA A 85 20.53 -4.63 -5.74
N ALA A 86 21.74 -4.32 -6.21
CA ALA A 86 22.92 -4.49 -5.36
C ALA A 86 22.60 -3.80 -4.03
N PRO A 87 23.02 -4.38 -2.89
CA PRO A 87 22.91 -3.68 -1.63
C PRO A 87 23.69 -2.38 -1.80
N VAL A 88 22.96 -1.27 -1.95
CA VAL A 88 23.56 0.05 -1.79
C VAL A 88 24.04 0.01 -0.36
N ALA A 89 25.36 -0.04 -0.17
CA ALA A 89 25.96 0.09 1.15
C ALA A 89 25.19 1.23 1.81
N PRO A 90 24.53 0.98 2.97
CA PRO A 90 23.65 1.97 3.54
C PRO A 90 24.47 3.24 3.59
N LEU A 91 24.12 4.22 2.74
CA LEU A 91 24.57 5.58 2.90
C LEU A 91 24.18 5.84 4.33
N GLU A 92 25.17 5.84 5.23
CA GLU A 92 24.94 6.06 6.64
C GLU A 92 24.18 7.36 6.69
N ARG A 93 22.86 7.24 6.79
CA ARG A 93 22.07 8.26 7.42
C ARG A 93 22.56 8.14 8.84
N ARG A 94 23.68 8.80 9.12
CA ARG A 94 23.89 9.47 10.39
C ARG A 94 22.59 10.24 10.57
N LEU A 95 21.65 9.56 11.23
CA LEU A 95 20.76 10.21 12.16
C LEU A 95 21.74 10.93 13.06
N VAL A 96 22.02 12.18 12.71
CA VAL A 96 22.40 13.18 13.69
C VAL A 96 21.16 13.23 14.57
N LEU A 97 21.11 12.30 15.54
CA LEU A 97 20.39 12.49 16.77
C LEU A 97 21.04 13.74 17.34
N LEU A 98 20.51 14.90 16.94
CA LEU A 98 20.72 16.12 17.69
C LEU A 98 20.33 15.73 19.11
N PRO A 99 21.26 15.73 20.08
CA PRO A 99 20.90 15.47 21.46
C PRO A 99 19.74 16.41 21.77
N GLY A 100 18.63 15.81 22.21
CA GLY A 100 17.42 16.53 22.58
C GLY A 100 17.79 17.56 23.63
N ARG A 101 18.08 18.77 23.15
CA ARG A 101 18.25 19.95 23.97
C ARG A 101 16.86 20.17 24.53
N ARG A 102 16.69 19.80 25.78
CA ARG A 102 15.55 20.16 26.62
C ARG A 102 15.27 21.63 26.31
N GLU A 103 14.18 21.90 25.58
CA GLU A 103 13.80 23.25 25.23
C GLU A 103 13.47 23.95 26.54
N GLU A 104 14.44 24.72 27.05
CA GLU A 104 14.13 25.77 27.99
C GLU A 104 13.17 26.74 27.31
N PRO A 105 12.10 27.17 28.00
CA PRO A 105 11.17 28.16 27.48
C PRO A 105 11.87 29.52 27.47
N GLY A 106 12.69 29.77 26.45
CA GLY A 106 13.47 31.00 26.37
C GLY A 106 14.26 31.11 25.08
N ARG A 107 13.80 32.03 24.22
CA ARG A 107 14.43 32.50 22.97
C ARG A 107 14.28 31.60 21.73
N ARG A 108 13.19 31.87 21.01
CA ARG A 108 13.06 31.59 19.57
C ARG A 108 14.20 32.28 18.79
N PRO A 109 14.97 31.57 17.96
CA PRO A 109 15.80 32.21 16.94
C PRO A 109 14.87 32.70 15.83
N VAL A 110 14.85 34.02 15.64
CA VAL A 110 14.18 34.70 14.53
C VAL A 110 14.98 34.44 13.26
N GLY A 111 14.77 33.28 12.65
CA GLY A 111 15.20 32.99 11.29
C GLY A 111 14.09 33.39 10.32
N SER A 112 14.12 34.64 9.87
CA SER A 112 13.14 35.22 8.95
C SER A 112 13.22 34.57 7.57
N VAL A 113 12.59 33.43 7.38
CA VAL A 113 12.12 33.05 6.04
C VAL A 113 11.13 34.14 5.66
N ARG A 114 11.45 34.92 4.62
CA ARG A 114 10.64 36.02 4.09
C ARG A 114 9.22 35.53 3.82
N SER A 115 8.37 35.69 4.82
CA SER A 115 6.92 35.44 4.84
C SER A 115 6.16 36.54 4.09
N GLY A 116 6.72 37.01 2.98
CA GLY A 116 6.16 38.07 2.16
C GLY A 116 5.19 37.54 1.11
N ASP A 117 5.45 36.36 0.54
CA ASP A 117 4.64 35.81 -0.56
C ASP A 117 3.38 35.08 -0.10
N THR A 118 3.39 34.43 1.06
CA THR A 118 2.18 33.84 1.65
C THR A 118 1.22 34.90 2.18
N ALA A 119 1.74 35.98 2.79
CA ALA A 119 0.92 37.06 3.31
C ALA A 119 0.21 37.83 2.17
N ARG A 120 0.88 38.06 1.03
CA ARG A 120 0.28 38.76 -0.13
C ARG A 120 -0.76 37.92 -0.87
N ARG A 121 -0.63 36.58 -0.87
CA ARG A 121 -1.67 35.66 -1.39
C ARG A 121 -2.88 35.51 -0.46
N MET A 122 -2.74 35.76 0.84
CA MET A 122 -3.86 35.68 1.79
C MET A 122 -4.78 36.91 1.78
N SER A 123 -4.36 38.02 1.16
CA SER A 123 -5.15 39.24 1.05
C SER A 123 -6.07 39.29 -0.17
N ASP A 124 -5.95 38.33 -1.10
CA ASP A 124 -6.89 38.19 -2.21
C ASP A 124 -8.13 37.40 -1.75
N PRO A 125 -9.33 38.01 -1.68
CA PRO A 125 -10.54 37.31 -1.30
C PRO A 125 -10.83 36.11 -2.22
N GLY A 126 -10.47 36.18 -3.50
CA GLY A 126 -10.64 35.06 -4.44
C GLY A 126 -9.75 33.85 -4.10
N GLY A 127 -8.49 34.10 -3.75
CA GLY A 127 -7.55 33.06 -3.31
C GLY A 127 -7.97 32.34 -2.03
N ARG A 128 -8.57 33.06 -1.06
CA ARG A 128 -9.06 32.45 0.18
C ARG A 128 -10.24 31.51 -0.06
N GLU A 129 -11.20 31.90 -0.88
CA GLU A 129 -12.36 31.07 -1.21
C GLU A 129 -11.93 29.78 -1.93
N ALA A 130 -11.05 29.89 -2.93
CA ALA A 130 -10.51 28.73 -3.65
C ALA A 130 -9.77 27.74 -2.71
N LEU A 131 -9.02 28.24 -1.73
CA LEU A 131 -8.34 27.38 -0.74
C LEU A 131 -9.33 26.69 0.20
N LEU A 132 -10.39 27.38 0.63
CA LEU A 132 -11.44 26.80 1.47
C LEU A 132 -12.20 25.71 0.71
N GLU A 133 -12.51 25.95 -0.56
CA GLU A 133 -13.18 24.97 -1.41
C GLU A 133 -12.30 23.74 -1.68
N HIS A 134 -11.02 23.96 -1.99
CA HIS A 134 -10.06 22.86 -2.10
C HIS A 134 -9.93 22.06 -0.80
N SER A 135 -9.91 22.74 0.35
CA SER A 135 -9.89 22.09 1.66
C SER A 135 -11.15 21.25 1.93
N ARG A 136 -12.33 21.71 1.51
CA ARG A 136 -13.59 20.95 1.58
C ARG A 136 -13.53 19.70 0.73
N LEU A 137 -13.12 19.83 -0.53
CA LEU A 137 -13.00 18.72 -1.47
C LEU A 137 -12.03 17.65 -0.96
N LEU A 138 -10.87 18.04 -0.42
CA LEU A 138 -9.92 17.08 0.17
C LEU A 138 -10.50 16.35 1.39
N ARG A 139 -11.25 17.03 2.24
CA ARG A 139 -11.90 16.40 3.40
C ARG A 139 -13.00 15.43 2.96
N GLU A 140 -13.76 15.78 1.94
CA GLU A 140 -14.78 14.91 1.36
C GLU A 140 -14.14 13.65 0.76
N GLN A 141 -13.10 13.80 -0.06
CA GLN A 141 -12.33 12.68 -0.59
C GLN A 141 -11.76 11.79 0.52
N ALA A 142 -11.19 12.38 1.57
CA ALA A 142 -10.69 11.63 2.72
C ALA A 142 -11.79 10.85 3.44
N ARG A 143 -12.98 11.44 3.62
CA ARG A 143 -14.14 10.75 4.22
C ARG A 143 -14.60 9.57 3.37
N THR A 144 -14.76 9.77 2.06
CA THR A 144 -15.13 8.72 1.11
C THR A 144 -14.11 7.58 1.14
N HIS A 145 -12.82 7.91 1.15
CA HIS A 145 -11.76 6.93 1.23
C HIS A 145 -11.79 6.11 2.54
N VAL A 146 -11.99 6.78 3.68
CA VAL A 146 -12.13 6.09 4.98
C VAL A 146 -13.36 5.18 4.98
N ALA A 147 -14.49 5.62 4.41
CA ALA A 147 -15.69 4.80 4.29
C ALA A 147 -15.45 3.53 3.47
N THR A 148 -14.83 3.64 2.28
CA THR A 148 -14.48 2.48 1.45
C THR A 148 -13.52 1.52 2.16
N MET A 149 -12.53 2.05 2.89
CA MET A 149 -11.59 1.20 3.65
C MET A 149 -12.30 0.44 4.79
N ARG A 150 -13.27 1.06 5.46
CA ARG A 150 -14.08 0.41 6.51
C ARG A 150 -14.97 -0.68 5.95
N GLU A 151 -15.67 -0.42 4.85
CA GLU A 151 -16.51 -1.41 4.17
C GLU A 151 -15.70 -2.66 3.76
N ARG A 152 -14.50 -2.44 3.19
CA ARG A 152 -13.59 -3.55 2.83
C ARG A 152 -13.10 -4.32 4.05
N ALA A 153 -12.73 -3.62 5.13
CA ALA A 153 -12.29 -4.25 6.37
C ALA A 153 -13.41 -5.11 6.99
N GLN A 154 -14.64 -4.58 7.01
CA GLN A 154 -15.83 -5.30 7.45
C GLN A 154 -16.03 -6.57 6.61
N SER A 155 -16.04 -6.45 5.28
CA SER A 155 -16.23 -7.58 4.36
C SER A 155 -15.17 -8.67 4.56
N LEU A 156 -13.90 -8.29 4.73
CA LEU A 156 -12.81 -9.23 5.00
C LEU A 156 -12.98 -9.95 6.35
N CYS A 157 -13.36 -9.22 7.41
CA CYS A 157 -13.63 -9.82 8.71
C CYS A 157 -14.80 -10.82 8.65
N THR A 158 -15.89 -10.48 7.96
CA THR A 158 -17.01 -11.42 7.74
C THR A 158 -16.55 -12.67 6.98
N GLY A 159 -15.80 -12.51 5.89
CA GLY A 159 -15.28 -13.65 5.13
C GLY A 159 -14.34 -14.56 5.94
N LEU A 160 -13.50 -13.98 6.80
CA LEU A 160 -12.65 -14.73 7.71
C LEU A 160 -13.45 -15.46 8.79
N ALA A 161 -14.50 -14.85 9.33
CA ALA A 161 -15.40 -15.50 10.28
C ALA A 161 -16.05 -16.74 9.66
N ASP A 162 -16.59 -16.62 8.44
CA ASP A 162 -17.21 -17.73 7.71
C ASP A 162 -16.22 -18.86 7.40
N ALA A 163 -14.96 -18.51 7.09
CA ALA A 163 -13.91 -19.50 6.87
C ALA A 163 -13.57 -20.26 8.15
N GLN A 164 -13.48 -19.58 9.30
CA GLN A 164 -13.24 -20.22 10.59
C GLN A 164 -14.41 -21.13 11.00
N GLU A 165 -15.67 -20.71 10.77
CA GLU A 165 -16.84 -21.55 11.05
C GLU A 165 -16.82 -22.85 10.21
N ARG A 166 -16.48 -22.76 8.92
CA ARG A 166 -16.31 -23.95 8.07
C ARG A 166 -15.22 -24.88 8.57
N LEU A 167 -14.08 -24.34 9.02
CA LEU A 167 -13.02 -25.15 9.63
C LEU A 167 -13.50 -25.83 10.92
N ALA A 168 -14.28 -25.15 11.75
CA ALA A 168 -14.87 -25.74 12.95
C ALA A 168 -15.79 -26.92 12.61
N VAL A 169 -16.65 -26.77 11.59
CA VAL A 169 -17.52 -27.85 11.10
C VAL A 169 -16.70 -29.05 10.60
N LEU A 170 -15.63 -28.80 9.83
CA LEU A 170 -14.75 -29.86 9.34
C LEU A 170 -14.03 -30.58 10.50
N HIS A 171 -13.56 -29.85 11.51
CA HIS A 171 -12.95 -30.44 12.70
C HIS A 171 -13.91 -31.37 13.45
N ASN A 172 -15.16 -30.94 13.63
CA ASN A 172 -16.18 -31.75 14.30
C ASN A 172 -16.55 -32.99 13.48
N ALA A 173 -16.64 -32.88 12.16
CA ALA A 173 -16.87 -34.02 11.28
C ALA A 173 -15.71 -35.04 11.28
N LEU A 174 -14.48 -34.56 11.52
CA LEU A 174 -13.28 -35.38 11.61
C LEU A 174 -12.98 -35.87 13.03
N ALA A 175 -13.77 -35.51 14.04
CA ALA A 175 -13.52 -35.90 15.42
C ALA A 175 -13.48 -37.43 15.62
N GLU A 176 -14.23 -38.19 14.81
CA GLU A 176 -14.22 -39.65 14.81
C GLU A 176 -12.98 -40.27 14.14
N ARG A 177 -12.19 -39.47 13.44
CA ARG A 177 -10.96 -39.89 12.74
C ARG A 177 -9.81 -38.96 13.13
N PRO A 178 -9.21 -39.15 14.33
CA PRO A 178 -8.13 -38.30 14.79
C PRO A 178 -7.02 -38.27 13.75
N CYS A 179 -6.78 -37.07 13.19
CA CYS A 179 -5.77 -36.83 12.18
C CYS A 179 -4.51 -36.36 12.91
N PRO A 180 -3.47 -37.22 13.11
CA PRO A 180 -2.27 -36.83 13.83
C PRO A 180 -1.54 -35.75 13.04
N GLY A 181 -1.62 -34.50 13.51
CA GLY A 181 -0.96 -33.36 12.88
C GLY A 181 -1.73 -32.03 12.96
N LEU A 182 -3.02 -32.04 13.30
CA LEU A 182 -3.77 -30.81 13.54
C LEU A 182 -3.64 -30.40 15.01
N SER A 183 -3.03 -29.24 15.25
CA SER A 183 -2.87 -28.67 16.60
C SER A 183 -4.04 -27.78 17.03
N CYS A 184 -5.11 -27.72 16.24
CA CYS A 184 -6.31 -26.94 16.50
C CYS A 184 -7.53 -27.85 16.64
N ASP A 185 -8.53 -27.37 17.38
CA ASP A 185 -9.83 -28.01 17.54
C ASP A 185 -10.95 -27.11 17.00
N GLY A 186 -12.16 -27.67 16.90
CA GLY A 186 -13.32 -26.95 16.40
C GLY A 186 -13.69 -25.72 17.25
N ASP A 187 -13.49 -25.81 18.56
CA ASP A 187 -13.82 -24.73 19.50
C ASP A 187 -12.89 -23.52 19.32
N SER A 188 -11.59 -23.75 19.13
CA SER A 188 -10.61 -22.71 18.81
C SER A 188 -10.99 -21.94 17.55
N HIS A 189 -11.47 -22.64 16.52
CA HIS A 189 -11.97 -22.02 15.30
C HIS A 189 -13.22 -21.18 15.52
N ARG A 190 -14.19 -21.66 16.33
CA ARG A 190 -15.39 -20.87 16.69
C ARG A 190 -15.06 -19.60 17.45
N VAL A 191 -14.17 -19.68 18.44
CA VAL A 191 -13.71 -18.50 19.20
C VAL A 191 -13.08 -17.45 18.27
N ARG A 192 -12.29 -17.90 17.28
CA ARG A 192 -11.72 -17.01 16.26
C ARG A 192 -12.79 -16.42 15.33
N ALA A 193 -13.77 -17.23 14.91
CA ALA A 193 -14.88 -16.76 14.09
C ALA A 193 -15.64 -15.62 14.79
N ASP A 194 -15.97 -15.79 16.07
CA ASP A 194 -16.63 -14.76 16.88
C ASP A 194 -15.77 -13.50 17.06
N GLY A 195 -14.46 -13.66 17.19
CA GLY A 195 -13.51 -12.55 17.20
C GLY A 195 -13.61 -11.70 15.92
N PHE A 196 -13.64 -12.35 14.76
CA PHE A 196 -13.79 -11.65 13.48
C PHE A 196 -15.18 -11.02 13.30
N ARG A 197 -16.26 -11.66 13.77
CA ARG A 197 -17.62 -11.09 13.74
C ARG A 197 -17.69 -9.78 14.54
N ARG A 198 -17.20 -9.77 15.78
CA ARG A 198 -17.14 -8.55 16.62
C ARG A 198 -16.30 -7.44 15.97
N GLN A 199 -15.21 -7.82 15.29
CA GLN A 199 -14.38 -6.86 14.58
C GLN A 199 -15.11 -6.27 13.36
N ALA A 200 -15.85 -7.10 12.60
CA ALA A 200 -16.69 -6.63 11.50
C ALA A 200 -17.77 -5.65 11.98
N GLU A 201 -18.46 -5.96 13.08
CA GLU A 201 -19.43 -5.06 13.72
C GLU A 201 -18.81 -3.73 14.14
N THR A 202 -17.58 -3.76 14.66
CA THR A 202 -16.84 -2.54 15.03
C THR A 202 -16.54 -1.66 13.80
N PHE A 203 -16.26 -2.25 12.64
CA PHE A 203 -16.08 -1.50 11.40
C PHE A 203 -17.40 -0.96 10.84
N ALA A 204 -18.51 -1.68 11.02
CA ALA A 204 -19.84 -1.26 10.59
C ALA A 204 -20.40 -0.09 11.43
N ALA A 205 -20.05 -0.02 12.71
CA ALA A 205 -20.59 0.98 13.63
C ALA A 205 -19.89 2.35 13.58
N ARG A 206 -18.78 2.49 12.84
CA ARG A 206 -17.93 3.70 12.81
C ARG A 206 -18.10 4.52 11.55
#